data_AF-A0A6G3YYZ9-F1
#
_entry.id   AF-A0A6G3YYZ9-F1
#
_cell.length_a   1.000
_cell.length_b   1.000
_cell.length_c   1.000
_cell.angle_alpha   90.00
_cell.angle_beta   90.00
_cell.angle_gamma   90.00
#
_symmetry.space_group_name_H-M   'P 1'
#
loop_
_entity.id
_entity.type
_entity.pdbx_description
1 polymer ?
#
loop_
_entity_poly.entity_id
_entity_poly.type
_entity_poly.pdbx_seq_one_letter_code
_entity_poly.pdbx_strand_id
1 'polypeptide(L)'
;MHTAKATLLGFIAAASLAFAPGVRAQELSDIELMQSFLDLMTQYYDLIESTHDIAGDAEKAAIMQMQKIQEVYEERGDKARSVDVLEKVLEDSRNPTIRNAAYLMLSETLKESGRASEALELLQRGLDENIKSANP
;
A
#
# COMPACT_ATOMS: atom_id res chain seq x y z
N MET A 1 -28.12 -38.07 39.66
CA MET A 1 -29.19 -37.23 40.26
C MET A 1 -29.11 -37.33 41.78
N HIS A 2 -28.55 -36.32 42.44
CA HIS A 2 -29.09 -35.73 43.66
C HIS A 2 -28.35 -34.42 43.92
N THR A 3 -29.09 -33.34 43.70
CA THR A 3 -28.82 -31.95 44.03
C THR A 3 -28.66 -31.75 45.53
N ALA A 4 -27.83 -30.78 45.97
CA ALA A 4 -28.33 -29.54 46.60
C ALA A 4 -27.23 -28.66 47.22
N LYS A 5 -27.26 -27.39 46.79
CA LYS A 5 -27.18 -26.16 47.60
C LYS A 5 -25.87 -25.88 48.34
N ALA A 6 -25.09 -24.94 47.79
CA ALA A 6 -24.31 -24.00 48.59
C ALA A 6 -24.92 -22.61 48.45
N THR A 7 -25.21 -22.05 49.61
CA THR A 7 -26.04 -20.89 49.89
C THR A 7 -25.29 -19.59 49.58
N LEU A 8 -26.01 -18.65 48.97
CA LEU A 8 -25.68 -17.24 48.80
C LEU A 8 -25.64 -16.55 50.18
N LEU A 9 -24.57 -15.82 50.53
CA LEU A 9 -24.59 -14.51 51.21
C LEU A 9 -23.19 -14.12 51.70
N GLY A 10 -22.74 -12.92 51.33
CA GLY A 10 -21.55 -12.31 51.91
C GLY A 10 -21.19 -10.99 51.23
N PHE A 11 -21.76 -9.91 51.77
CA PHE A 11 -21.53 -8.49 51.44
C PHE A 11 -20.06 -8.05 51.43
N ILE A 12 -19.85 -6.81 50.95
CA ILE A 12 -18.67 -5.89 51.08
C ILE A 12 -17.99 -5.69 49.70
N ALA A 13 -17.76 -4.49 49.15
CA ALA A 13 -17.76 -3.14 49.68
C ALA A 13 -18.06 -2.14 48.56
N ALA A 14 -18.72 -1.05 48.93
CA ALA A 14 -18.59 0.21 48.23
C ALA A 14 -17.10 0.64 48.27
N ALA A 15 -16.47 0.70 47.10
CA ALA A 15 -15.16 1.31 46.95
C ALA A 15 -15.20 2.19 45.69
N SER A 16 -15.51 3.46 45.93
CA SER A 16 -14.84 4.62 45.33
C SER A 16 -14.58 4.56 43.82
N LEU A 17 -15.39 5.34 43.10
CA LEU A 17 -15.00 6.15 41.95
C LEU A 17 -13.52 6.57 42.05
N ALA A 18 -12.64 5.82 41.40
CA ALA A 18 -11.28 6.22 41.16
C ALA A 18 -11.21 6.72 39.72
N PHE A 19 -11.16 8.05 39.60
CA PHE A 19 -10.70 8.83 38.47
C PHE A 19 -9.87 8.03 37.45
N ALA A 20 -10.48 7.64 36.35
CA ALA A 20 -9.75 7.68 35.09
C ALA A 20 -9.74 9.17 34.67
N PRO A 21 -8.57 9.83 34.55
CA PRO A 21 -8.54 11.15 33.94
C PRO A 21 -9.15 10.98 32.56
N GLY A 22 -10.20 11.76 32.30
CA GLY A 22 -10.92 11.70 31.04
C GLY A 22 -9.93 11.71 29.89
N VAL A 23 -10.08 10.72 29.01
CA VAL A 23 -9.77 10.95 27.61
C VAL A 23 -10.63 12.16 27.26
N ARG A 24 -10.04 13.37 27.34
CA ARG A 24 -10.62 14.55 26.73
C ARG A 24 -10.64 14.20 25.24
N ALA A 25 -11.76 13.65 24.78
CA ALA A 25 -12.18 13.86 23.42
C ALA A 25 -12.19 15.38 23.28
N GLN A 26 -11.21 15.90 22.56
CA GLN A 26 -11.14 17.32 22.26
C GLN A 26 -12.37 17.60 21.41
N GLU A 27 -13.41 18.19 22.01
CA GLU A 27 -14.57 18.64 21.25
C GLU A 27 -14.06 19.71 20.30
N LEU A 28 -13.86 19.32 19.05
CA LEU A 28 -13.65 20.26 17.95
C LEU A 28 -14.88 21.17 17.92
N SER A 29 -14.64 22.46 17.82
CA SER A 29 -15.72 23.40 17.58
C SER A 29 -16.46 23.02 16.29
N ASP A 30 -17.74 23.36 16.20
CA ASP A 30 -18.56 23.06 15.01
C ASP A 30 -17.90 23.56 13.70
N ILE A 31 -17.12 24.65 13.78
CA ILE A 31 -16.35 25.20 12.66
C ILE A 31 -15.19 24.28 12.27
N GLU A 32 -14.43 23.76 13.23
CA GLU A 32 -13.31 22.84 12.97
C GLU A 32 -13.81 21.49 12.44
N LEU A 33 -14.97 21.01 12.91
CA LEU A 33 -15.62 19.82 12.35
C LEU A 33 -16.03 20.03 10.90
N MET A 34 -16.63 21.18 10.59
CA MET A 34 -17.04 21.53 9.23
C MET A 34 -15.84 21.67 8.29
N GLN A 35 -14.76 22.31 8.74
CA GLN A 35 -13.51 22.41 7.97
C GLN A 35 -12.90 21.04 7.70
N SER A 36 -12.79 20.19 8.73
CA SER A 36 -12.27 18.83 8.59
C SER A 36 -13.10 17.99 7.60
N PHE A 37 -14.42 18.18 7.61
CA PHE A 37 -15.31 17.53 6.66
C PHE A 37 -15.09 18.02 5.22
N LEU A 38 -14.99 19.34 5.00
CA LEU A 38 -14.73 19.89 3.68
C LEU A 38 -13.35 19.47 3.13
N ASP A 39 -12.34 19.40 3.98
CA ASP A 39 -11.01 18.92 3.62
C ASP A 39 -11.05 17.44 3.21
N LEU A 40 -11.77 16.60 3.96
CA LEU A 40 -11.95 15.19 3.63
C LEU A 40 -12.70 15.02 2.29
N MET A 41 -13.74 15.80 2.05
CA MET A 41 -14.49 15.77 0.80
C MET A 41 -13.63 16.20 -0.39
N THR A 42 -12.79 17.24 -0.21
CA THR A 42 -11.85 17.69 -1.24
C THR A 42 -10.84 16.59 -1.57
N GLN A 43 -10.21 16.01 -0.54
CA GLN A 43 -9.27 14.88 -0.72
C GLN A 43 -9.92 13.68 -1.40
N TYR A 44 -11.21 13.41 -1.10
CA TYR A 44 -11.95 12.34 -1.75
C TYR A 44 -12.20 12.61 -3.23
N TYR A 45 -12.56 13.84 -3.61
CA TYR A 45 -12.71 14.21 -5.02
C TYR A 45 -11.37 14.14 -5.77
N ASP A 46 -10.30 14.67 -5.18
CA ASP A 46 -8.95 14.59 -5.75
C ASP A 46 -8.53 13.12 -5.98
N LEU A 47 -8.89 12.22 -5.06
CA LEU A 47 -8.63 10.78 -5.22
C LEU A 47 -9.42 10.17 -6.39
N ILE A 48 -10.70 10.53 -6.55
CA ILE A 48 -11.51 10.06 -7.68
C ILE A 48 -10.94 10.57 -9.00
N GLU A 49 -10.62 11.86 -9.09
CA GLU A 49 -10.04 12.46 -10.29
C GLU A 49 -8.71 11.80 -10.64
N SER A 50 -7.83 11.61 -9.65
CA SER A 50 -6.57 10.88 -9.83
C SER A 50 -6.79 9.44 -10.33
N THR A 51 -7.80 8.75 -9.80
CA THR A 51 -8.13 7.38 -10.25
C THR A 51 -8.61 7.38 -11.70
N HIS A 52 -9.47 8.33 -12.06
CA HIS A 52 -9.93 8.49 -13.43
C HIS A 52 -8.78 8.82 -14.38
N ASP A 53 -7.87 9.70 -13.98
CA ASP A 53 -6.70 10.10 -14.77
C ASP A 53 -5.71 8.95 -14.97
N ILE A 54 -5.54 8.09 -13.97
CA ILE A 54 -4.73 6.88 -14.09
C ILE A 54 -5.43 5.87 -15.01
N ALA A 55 -6.73 5.66 -14.85
CA ALA A 55 -7.48 4.68 -15.63
C ALA A 55 -7.66 5.11 -17.10
N GLY A 56 -7.72 6.41 -17.38
CA GLY A 56 -7.86 6.97 -18.73
C GLY A 56 -6.57 7.00 -19.54
N ASP A 57 -5.41 6.86 -18.89
CA ASP A 57 -4.10 6.85 -19.53
C ASP A 57 -3.52 5.43 -19.51
N ALA A 58 -3.31 4.85 -20.70
CA ALA A 58 -2.87 3.47 -20.82
C ALA A 58 -1.48 3.21 -20.19
N GLU A 59 -0.56 4.18 -20.22
CA GLU A 59 0.77 4.03 -19.62
C GLU A 59 0.67 4.05 -18.10
N LYS A 60 -0.07 5.02 -17.55
CA LYS A 60 -0.31 5.11 -16.10
C LYS A 60 -1.04 3.87 -15.58
N ALA A 61 -2.07 3.43 -16.30
CA ALA A 61 -2.82 2.22 -15.96
C ALA A 61 -1.92 0.98 -15.95
N ALA A 62 -1.07 0.81 -16.98
CA ALA A 62 -0.13 -0.31 -17.04
C ALA A 62 0.86 -0.31 -15.87
N ILE A 63 1.40 0.86 -15.51
CA ILE A 63 2.32 0.99 -14.36
C ILE A 63 1.60 0.65 -13.05
N MET A 64 0.40 1.18 -12.84
CA MET A 64 -0.41 0.86 -11.67
C MET A 64 -0.72 -0.64 -11.59
N GLN A 65 -1.05 -1.27 -12.72
CA GLN A 65 -1.31 -2.71 -12.78
C GLN A 65 -0.07 -3.54 -12.43
N MET A 66 1.12 -3.16 -12.94
CA MET A 66 2.37 -3.83 -12.55
C MET A 66 2.62 -3.74 -11.05
N GLN A 67 2.44 -2.55 -10.46
CA GLN A 67 2.57 -2.36 -9.02
C GLN A 67 1.58 -3.25 -8.25
N LYS A 68 0.31 -3.29 -8.66
CA LYS A 68 -0.71 -4.13 -8.01
C LYS A 68 -0.41 -5.62 -8.14
N ILE A 69 0.13 -6.07 -9.27
CA ILE A 69 0.54 -7.46 -9.44
C ILE A 69 1.70 -7.80 -8.48
N GLN A 70 2.70 -6.91 -8.38
CA GLN A 70 3.82 -7.08 -7.46
C GLN A 70 3.34 -7.16 -6.00
N GLU A 71 2.49 -6.23 -5.55
CA GLU A 71 1.89 -6.22 -4.21
C GLU A 71 1.19 -7.55 -3.92
N VAL A 72 0.34 -8.04 -4.83
CA VAL A 72 -0.39 -9.31 -4.66
C VAL A 72 0.56 -10.50 -4.51
N TYR A 73 1.64 -10.56 -5.27
CA TYR A 73 2.61 -11.65 -5.16
C TYR A 73 3.48 -11.54 -3.91
N GLU A 74 3.82 -10.33 -3.49
CA GLU A 74 4.53 -10.09 -2.22
C GLU A 74 3.69 -10.55 -1.02
N GLU A 75 2.40 -10.19 -0.97
CA GLU A 75 1.47 -10.63 0.07
C GLU A 75 1.33 -12.17 0.15
N ARG A 76 1.50 -12.85 -1.00
CA ARG A 76 1.50 -14.32 -1.10
C ARG A 76 2.84 -14.96 -0.77
N GLY A 77 3.91 -14.17 -0.60
CA GLY A 77 5.27 -14.66 -0.46
C GLY A 77 5.86 -15.28 -1.73
N ASP A 78 5.25 -15.02 -2.89
CA ASP A 78 5.62 -15.62 -4.18
C ASP A 78 6.34 -14.60 -5.08
N LYS A 79 7.48 -14.09 -4.60
CA LYS A 79 8.28 -13.08 -5.32
C LYS A 79 8.80 -13.58 -6.67
N ALA A 80 8.94 -14.90 -6.86
CA ALA A 80 9.36 -15.49 -8.12
C ALA A 80 8.35 -15.22 -9.25
N ARG A 81 7.05 -15.35 -8.97
CA ARG A 81 6.00 -15.02 -9.96
C ARG A 81 5.94 -13.53 -10.30
N SER A 82 6.25 -12.66 -9.34
CA SER A 82 6.39 -11.22 -9.61
C SER A 82 7.52 -10.97 -10.62
N VAL A 83 8.67 -11.64 -10.44
CA VAL A 83 9.81 -11.58 -11.37
C VAL A 83 9.38 -12.01 -12.78
N ASP A 84 8.77 -13.18 -12.92
CA ASP A 84 8.33 -13.71 -14.24
C ASP A 84 7.44 -12.71 -15.01
N VAL A 85 6.50 -12.05 -14.30
CA VAL A 85 5.58 -11.09 -14.92
C VAL A 85 6.33 -9.84 -15.38
N LEU A 86 7.21 -9.29 -14.54
CA LEU A 86 7.92 -8.06 -14.87
C LEU A 86 8.97 -8.27 -15.97
N GLU A 87 9.62 -9.44 -16.01
CA GLU A 87 10.48 -9.85 -17.13
C GLU A 87 9.67 -9.91 -18.44
N LYS A 88 8.48 -10.51 -18.41
CA LYS A 88 7.59 -10.53 -19.58
C LYS A 88 7.21 -9.14 -20.07
N VAL A 89 6.99 -8.18 -19.16
CA VAL A 89 6.75 -6.77 -19.57
C VAL A 89 7.96 -6.19 -20.30
N LEU A 90 9.17 -6.47 -19.84
CA LEU A 90 10.40 -6.04 -20.51
C LEU A 90 10.63 -6.75 -21.86
N GLU A 91 10.07 -7.93 -22.07
CA GLU A 91 10.11 -8.61 -23.38
C GLU A 91 9.08 -8.03 -24.35
N ASP A 92 7.85 -7.84 -23.88
CA ASP A 92 6.70 -7.51 -24.73
C ASP A 92 6.58 -5.99 -25.02
N SER A 93 7.03 -5.14 -24.09
CA SER A 93 6.85 -3.68 -24.21
C SER A 93 8.01 -3.01 -24.92
N ARG A 94 7.67 -2.17 -25.91
CA ARG A 94 8.57 -1.20 -26.56
C ARG A 94 8.44 0.21 -26.02
N ASN A 95 7.49 0.45 -25.11
CA ASN A 95 7.24 1.77 -24.56
C ASN A 95 8.30 2.10 -23.47
N PRO A 96 9.11 3.16 -23.63
CA PRO A 96 10.17 3.48 -22.67
C PRO A 96 9.68 3.71 -21.25
N THR A 97 8.54 4.39 -21.07
CA THR A 97 7.94 4.68 -19.76
C THR A 97 7.58 3.38 -19.03
N ILE A 98 6.90 2.46 -19.71
CA ILE A 98 6.51 1.16 -19.15
C ILE A 98 7.75 0.30 -18.84
N ARG A 99 8.72 0.26 -19.76
CA ARG A 99 9.97 -0.48 -19.54
C ARG A 99 10.74 0.05 -18.34
N ASN A 100 10.81 1.37 -18.17
CA ASN A 100 11.48 1.99 -17.04
C ASN A 100 10.83 1.62 -15.70
N ALA A 101 9.50 1.65 -15.64
CA ALA A 101 8.77 1.20 -14.45
C ALA A 101 9.04 -0.29 -14.16
N ALA A 102 9.01 -1.15 -15.18
CA ALA A 102 9.31 -2.57 -15.03
C ALA A 102 10.74 -2.82 -14.55
N TYR A 103 11.74 -2.10 -15.08
CA TYR A 103 13.12 -2.17 -14.61
C TYR A 103 13.26 -1.86 -13.12
N LEU A 104 12.61 -0.78 -12.66
CA LEU A 104 12.64 -0.38 -11.26
C LEU A 104 11.97 -1.42 -10.35
N MET A 105 10.74 -1.82 -10.68
CA MET A 105 9.96 -2.79 -9.89
C MET A 105 10.63 -4.16 -9.82
N LEU A 106 11.17 -4.63 -10.95
CA LEU A 106 11.86 -5.92 -11.02
C LEU A 106 13.16 -5.87 -10.21
N SER A 107 13.93 -4.78 -10.31
CA SER A 107 15.16 -4.62 -9.52
C SER A 107 14.88 -4.67 -8.02
N GLU A 108 13.79 -4.07 -7.56
CA GLU A 108 13.40 -4.12 -6.15
C GLU A 108 13.03 -5.55 -5.73
N THR A 109 12.19 -6.21 -6.52
CA THR A 109 11.77 -7.60 -6.28
C THR A 109 12.98 -8.54 -6.20
N LEU A 110 13.96 -8.37 -7.10
CA LEU A 110 15.20 -9.14 -7.13
C LEU A 110 16.05 -8.86 -5.89
N LYS A 111 16.25 -7.58 -5.54
CA LYS A 111 17.02 -7.17 -4.36
C LYS A 111 16.44 -7.77 -3.08
N GLU A 112 15.14 -7.68 -2.89
CA GLU A 112 14.44 -8.26 -1.74
C GLU A 112 14.49 -9.79 -1.68
N SER A 113 14.64 -10.44 -2.84
CA SER A 113 14.82 -11.89 -2.94
C SER A 113 16.28 -12.33 -2.79
N GLY A 114 17.18 -11.41 -2.39
CA GLY A 114 18.61 -11.68 -2.21
C GLY A 114 19.43 -11.70 -3.51
N ARG A 115 18.81 -11.38 -4.65
CA ARG A 115 19.42 -11.37 -5.99
C ARG A 115 19.92 -9.96 -6.35
N ALA A 116 20.64 -9.32 -5.42
CA ALA A 116 21.06 -7.92 -5.55
C ALA A 116 22.00 -7.65 -6.74
N SER A 117 22.86 -8.60 -7.10
CA SER A 117 23.72 -8.48 -8.28
C SER A 117 22.92 -8.41 -9.58
N GLU A 118 21.92 -9.26 -9.73
CA GLU A 118 21.03 -9.27 -10.90
C GLU A 118 20.18 -7.98 -10.96
N ALA A 119 19.73 -7.48 -9.82
CA ALA A 119 19.04 -6.18 -9.74
C ALA A 119 19.92 -5.03 -10.27
N LEU A 120 21.22 -5.03 -9.94
CA LEU A 120 22.15 -4.00 -10.40
C LEU A 120 22.39 -4.09 -11.92
N GLU A 121 22.63 -5.29 -12.45
CA GLU A 121 22.79 -5.52 -13.89
C GLU A 121 21.55 -5.06 -14.67
N LEU A 122 20.37 -5.35 -14.11
CA LEU A 122 19.10 -4.95 -14.69
C LEU A 122 18.94 -3.42 -14.74
N LEU A 123 19.25 -2.72 -13.65
CA LEU A 123 19.21 -1.25 -13.61
C LEU A 123 20.23 -0.61 -14.56
N GLN A 124 21.41 -1.20 -14.69
CA GLN A 124 22.42 -0.75 -15.66
C GLN A 124 21.91 -0.87 -17.09
N ARG A 125 21.26 -1.98 -17.44
CA ARG A 125 20.62 -2.14 -18.77
C ARG A 125 19.55 -1.08 -19.03
N GLY A 126 18.67 -0.84 -18.05
CA GLY A 126 17.65 0.20 -18.17
C GLY A 126 18.24 1.60 -18.31
N LEU A 127 19.30 1.90 -17.57
CA LEU A 127 20.04 3.16 -17.69
C LEU A 127 20.65 3.31 -19.09
N ASP A 128 21.33 2.28 -19.61
CA ASP A 128 21.94 2.30 -20.94
C ASP A 128 20.91 2.50 -22.06
N GLU A 129 19.74 1.85 -21.95
CA GLU A 129 18.62 2.06 -22.89
C GLU A 129 18.14 3.52 -22.90
N ASN A 130 18.01 4.12 -21.72
CA ASN A 130 17.58 5.51 -21.59
C ASN A 130 18.64 6.50 -22.11
N ILE A 131 19.92 6.27 -21.81
CA ILE A 131 21.03 7.10 -22.32
C ILE A 131 21.08 7.05 -23.84
N LYS A 132 20.92 5.86 -24.45
CA LYS A 132 20.86 5.72 -25.92
C LYS A 132 19.65 6.44 -26.50
N SER A 133 18.49 6.31 -25.87
CA SER A 133 17.26 6.98 -26.34
C SER A 133 17.34 8.51 -26.23
N ALA A 134 18.05 9.03 -25.23
CA ALA A 134 18.27 10.46 -25.04
C ALA A 134 19.35 11.06 -25.97
N ASN A 135 20.20 10.20 -26.58
CA ASN A 135 21.27 10.60 -27.50
C ASN A 135 21.14 9.84 -28.85
N PRO A 136 20.13 10.14 -29.67
CA PRO A 136 19.82 9.42 -30.90
C PRO A 136 20.84 9.61 -32.03
#